data_AF-A0A3C1LB47-F1
#
_entry.id   AF-A0A3C1LB47-F1
#
_cell.length_a   1.000
_cell.length_b   1.000
_cell.length_c   1.000
_cell.angle_alpha   90.00
_cell.angle_beta   90.00
_cell.angle_gamma   90.00
#
_symmetry.space_group_name_H-M   'P 1'
#
loop_
_entity.id
_entity.type
_entity.pdbx_description
1 polymer ?
#
loop_
_entity_poly.entity_id
_entity_poly.type
_entity_poly.pdbx_seq_one_letter_code
_entity_poly.pdbx_strand_id
1 'polypeptide(L)'
;MFAALGLLVGPTATAITNPVAHDGNVTTCAQVGFPGSVQYNGSIVTSVDVTALFTATVVGNKYVTISNIASGVVFQAVVLKGGNGYNVYNPPVASMRSPLNNGGNVPDLSHWFACTTTVPVVTTTTAPVVTTTT
;
A
#
# COMPACT_ATOMS: atom_id res chain seq x y z
N MET A 1 -38.79 -13.27 -38.99
CA MET A 1 -38.32 -12.48 -37.82
C MET A 1 -37.00 -13.07 -37.37
N PHE A 2 -35.88 -12.44 -37.69
CA PHE A 2 -34.57 -12.82 -37.15
C PHE A 2 -34.20 -11.79 -36.09
N ALA A 3 -34.26 -12.20 -34.82
CA ALA A 3 -33.79 -11.39 -33.70
C ALA A 3 -32.27 -11.56 -33.61
N ALA A 4 -31.53 -10.55 -34.05
CA ALA A 4 -30.11 -10.42 -33.74
C ALA A 4 -29.98 -9.95 -32.28
N LEU A 5 -29.77 -10.90 -31.37
CA LEU A 5 -29.29 -10.59 -30.02
C LEU A 5 -27.84 -10.13 -30.15
N GLY A 6 -27.64 -8.81 -30.20
CA GLY A 6 -26.33 -8.19 -30.10
C GLY A 6 -25.72 -8.48 -28.73
N LEU A 7 -24.62 -9.23 -28.72
CA LEU A 7 -23.78 -9.42 -27.54
C LEU A 7 -23.09 -8.09 -27.23
N LEU A 8 -23.58 -7.33 -26.24
CA LEU A 8 -22.83 -6.22 -25.67
C LEU A 8 -21.59 -6.79 -24.95
N VAL A 9 -20.43 -6.69 -25.59
CA VAL A 9 -19.13 -6.89 -24.93
C VAL A 9 -18.92 -5.68 -24.00
N GLY A 10 -19.20 -5.86 -22.71
CA GLY A 10 -18.86 -4.87 -21.70
C GLY A 10 -17.35 -4.64 -21.62
N PRO A 11 -16.88 -3.47 -21.15
CA PRO A 11 -15.46 -3.23 -20.94
C PRO A 11 -14.93 -4.26 -19.94
N THR A 12 -13.95 -5.07 -20.37
CA THR A 12 -13.21 -5.94 -19.48
C THR A 12 -12.48 -5.07 -18.47
N ALA A 13 -12.89 -5.11 -17.20
CA ALA A 13 -12.12 -4.53 -16.12
C ALA A 13 -10.72 -5.16 -16.16
N THR A 14 -9.70 -4.36 -16.49
CA THR A 14 -8.30 -4.80 -16.42
C THR A 14 -8.04 -5.22 -14.98
N ALA A 15 -7.73 -6.51 -14.78
CA ALA A 15 -7.35 -7.00 -13.46
C ALA A 15 -6.14 -6.19 -12.97
N ILE A 16 -6.26 -5.55 -11.81
CA ILE A 16 -5.14 -4.85 -11.18
C ILE A 16 -4.09 -5.90 -10.83
N THR A 17 -2.94 -5.84 -11.50
CA THR A 17 -1.81 -6.70 -11.16
C THR A 17 -1.17 -6.16 -9.88
N ASN A 18 -1.18 -6.94 -8.81
CA ASN A 18 -0.65 -6.55 -7.52
C ASN A 18 0.09 -7.75 -6.88
N PRO A 19 1.41 -7.67 -6.65
CA PRO A 19 2.29 -6.54 -6.93
C PRO A 19 2.62 -6.37 -8.41
N VAL A 20 3.13 -5.18 -8.76
CA VAL A 20 3.87 -4.96 -10.01
C VAL A 20 5.37 -5.06 -9.70
N ALA A 21 6.06 -5.98 -10.39
CA ALA A 21 7.49 -6.20 -10.24
C ALA A 21 8.30 -5.33 -11.22
N HIS A 22 9.41 -4.78 -10.74
CA HIS A 22 10.30 -3.93 -11.52
C HIS A 22 11.76 -4.29 -11.26
N ASP A 23 12.59 -4.14 -12.28
CA ASP A 23 14.04 -4.23 -12.17
C ASP A 23 14.65 -2.90 -11.69
N GLY A 24 15.81 -2.99 -11.06
CA GLY A 24 16.63 -1.84 -10.68
C GLY A 24 16.47 -1.38 -9.23
N ASN A 25 16.75 -0.09 -9.02
CA ASN A 25 16.73 0.53 -7.70
C ASN A 25 15.78 1.72 -7.67
N VAL A 26 15.07 1.84 -6.57
CA VAL A 26 14.19 2.97 -6.30
C VAL A 26 14.28 3.34 -4.83
N THR A 27 14.30 4.63 -4.56
CA THR A 27 14.43 5.17 -3.21
C THR A 27 13.36 6.19 -2.88
N THR A 28 12.49 6.53 -3.84
CA THR A 28 11.47 7.57 -3.65
C THR A 28 10.09 7.22 -4.20
N CYS A 29 9.04 7.77 -3.58
CA CYS A 29 7.66 7.69 -4.07
C CYS A 29 7.47 8.32 -5.45
N ALA A 30 8.19 9.40 -5.74
CA ALA A 30 8.14 10.05 -7.05
C ALA A 30 8.63 9.12 -8.18
N GLN A 31 9.69 8.35 -7.93
CA GLN A 31 10.25 7.40 -8.90
C GLN A 31 9.30 6.22 -9.21
N VAL A 32 8.38 5.87 -8.31
CA VAL A 32 7.35 4.84 -8.53
C VAL A 32 6.00 5.43 -8.96
N GLY A 33 5.96 6.69 -9.41
CA GLY A 33 4.76 7.29 -10.00
C GLY A 33 3.80 7.95 -9.01
N PHE A 34 4.23 8.19 -7.76
CA PHE A 34 3.45 8.90 -6.75
C PHE A 34 4.12 10.22 -6.31
N PRO A 35 4.37 11.17 -7.24
CA PRO A 35 4.90 12.48 -6.88
C PRO A 35 3.88 13.20 -5.98
N GLY A 36 4.35 13.75 -4.86
CA GLY A 36 3.49 14.42 -3.86
C GLY A 36 2.98 13.53 -2.73
N SER A 37 3.25 12.22 -2.75
CA SER A 37 3.04 11.38 -1.58
C SER A 37 4.06 11.67 -0.48
N VAL A 38 3.62 11.61 0.76
CA VAL A 38 4.51 11.58 1.93
C VAL A 38 5.15 10.21 2.01
N GLN A 39 6.48 10.20 2.03
CA GLN A 39 7.28 8.99 2.08
C GLN A 39 7.66 8.64 3.52
N TYR A 40 7.37 7.40 3.90
CA TYR A 40 7.84 6.82 5.15
C TYR A 40 8.82 5.70 4.86
N ASN A 41 10.08 5.90 5.26
CA ASN A 41 11.11 4.88 5.13
C ASN A 41 10.95 3.84 6.22
N GLY A 42 10.94 2.59 5.80
CA GLY A 42 10.80 1.45 6.68
C GLY A 42 12.10 1.06 7.37
N SER A 43 11.99 0.49 8.57
CA SER A 43 13.08 -0.24 9.20
C SER A 43 12.86 -1.75 9.07
N ILE A 44 13.94 -2.52 9.10
CA ILE A 44 13.93 -4.00 8.92
C ILE A 44 13.73 -4.72 10.27
N VAL A 45 13.46 -3.99 11.35
CA VAL A 45 13.18 -4.60 12.65
C VAL A 45 11.74 -5.15 12.71
N THR A 46 11.52 -6.14 13.58
CA THR A 46 10.33 -7.02 13.60
C THR A 46 9.00 -6.27 13.71
N SER A 47 8.95 -5.12 14.39
CA SER A 47 7.77 -4.26 14.42
C SER A 47 8.18 -2.82 14.70
N VAL A 48 7.62 -1.88 13.93
CA VAL A 48 7.90 -0.45 14.06
C VAL A 48 6.60 0.33 13.97
N ASP A 49 6.33 1.16 14.96
CA ASP A 49 5.34 2.23 14.82
C ASP A 49 5.96 3.35 14.00
N VAL A 50 5.49 3.47 12.76
CA VAL A 50 5.96 4.50 11.85
C VAL A 50 5.22 5.78 12.20
N THR A 51 5.86 6.62 13.00
CA THR A 51 5.38 7.97 13.36
C THR A 51 3.99 8.00 14.02
N ALA A 52 3.56 6.91 14.67
CA ALA A 52 2.21 6.71 15.21
C ALA A 52 1.06 6.73 14.17
N LEU A 53 1.38 6.60 12.87
CA LEU A 53 0.40 6.61 11.78
C LEU A 53 0.00 5.21 11.32
N PHE A 54 0.90 4.25 11.45
CA PHE A 54 0.65 2.84 11.16
C PHE A 54 1.77 2.01 11.79
N THR A 55 1.50 0.73 11.95
CA THR A 55 2.51 -0.26 12.35
C THR A 55 2.97 -1.01 11.10
N ALA A 56 4.28 -1.24 10.99
CA ALA A 56 4.86 -2.14 10.02
C ALA A 56 5.53 -3.31 10.72
N THR A 57 5.12 -4.52 10.38
CA THR A 57 5.68 -5.77 10.92
C THR A 57 6.55 -6.44 9.86
N VAL A 58 7.80 -6.72 10.21
CA VAL A 58 8.75 -7.41 9.33
C VAL A 58 8.94 -8.85 9.81
N VAL A 59 8.68 -9.82 8.94
CA VAL A 59 8.82 -11.25 9.26
C VAL A 59 9.94 -11.86 8.44
N GLY A 60 10.91 -12.46 9.14
CA GLY A 60 12.03 -13.19 8.55
C GLY A 60 12.87 -12.35 7.59
N ASN A 61 12.95 -11.02 7.80
CA ASN A 61 13.61 -10.04 6.93
C ASN A 61 13.15 -10.07 5.45
N LYS A 62 11.97 -10.61 5.16
CA LYS A 62 11.49 -10.86 3.79
C LYS A 62 10.11 -10.28 3.53
N TYR A 63 9.26 -10.31 4.55
CA TYR A 63 7.86 -9.95 4.44
C TYR A 63 7.53 -8.72 5.27
N VAL A 64 6.75 -7.79 4.72
CA VAL A 64 6.21 -6.64 5.43
C VAL A 64 4.68 -6.71 5.42
N THR A 65 4.08 -6.47 6.57
CA THR A 65 2.64 -6.26 6.72
C THR A 65 2.41 -4.89 7.36
N ILE A 66 1.47 -4.14 6.80
CA ILE A 66 1.01 -2.85 7.35
C ILE A 66 -0.28 -3.08 8.14
N SER A 67 -0.37 -2.51 9.33
CA SER A 67 -1.51 -2.59 10.22
C SER A 67 -1.69 -1.30 11.04
N ASN A 68 -2.72 -1.23 11.88
CA ASN A 68 -2.99 -0.10 12.79
C ASN A 68 -2.96 1.27 12.10
N ILE A 69 -3.52 1.35 10.89
CA ILE A 69 -3.50 2.57 10.07
C ILE A 69 -4.40 3.62 10.75
N ALA A 70 -3.81 4.76 11.09
CA ALA A 70 -4.49 5.89 11.68
C ALA A 70 -5.53 6.48 10.71
N SER A 71 -6.61 7.05 11.28
CA SER A 71 -7.63 7.72 10.49
C SER A 71 -7.04 8.85 9.63
N GLY A 72 -7.49 8.95 8.39
CA GLY A 72 -7.00 9.95 7.43
C GLY A 72 -5.72 9.57 6.70
N VAL A 73 -5.06 8.45 7.02
CA VAL A 73 -3.91 7.94 6.24
C VAL A 73 -4.41 7.09 5.08
N VAL A 74 -4.03 7.46 3.86
CA VAL A 74 -4.34 6.70 2.63
C VAL A 74 -3.05 6.25 1.98
N PHE A 75 -2.88 4.94 1.83
CA PHE A 75 -1.73 4.37 1.14
C PHE A 75 -1.94 4.42 -0.37
N GLN A 76 -0.99 5.07 -1.06
CA GLN A 76 -0.89 5.08 -2.52
C GLN A 76 -0.06 3.88 -3.00
N ALA A 77 1.00 3.53 -2.26
CA ALA A 77 1.77 2.32 -2.51
C ALA A 77 2.61 1.89 -1.31
N VAL A 78 3.00 0.62 -1.27
CA VAL A 78 4.16 0.16 -0.48
C VAL A 78 5.16 -0.49 -1.41
N VAL A 79 6.42 -0.10 -1.29
CA VAL A 79 7.51 -0.55 -2.15
C VAL A 79 8.47 -1.39 -1.34
N LEU A 80 8.74 -2.61 -1.80
CA LEU A 80 9.67 -3.53 -1.15
C LEU A 80 10.80 -3.88 -2.11
N LYS A 81 12.01 -3.49 -1.74
CA LYS A 81 13.23 -3.75 -2.49
C LYS A 81 13.99 -4.93 -1.91
N GLY A 82 14.42 -5.82 -2.79
CA GLY A 82 15.29 -6.94 -2.45
C GLY A 82 15.96 -7.48 -3.70
N GLY A 83 17.20 -7.93 -3.59
CA GLY A 83 18.02 -8.31 -4.74
C GLY A 83 18.11 -7.18 -5.79
N ASN A 84 17.94 -7.54 -7.06
CA ASN A 84 18.11 -6.62 -8.20
C ASN A 84 16.85 -5.82 -8.55
N GLY A 85 15.75 -5.96 -7.80
CA GLY A 85 14.47 -5.34 -8.17
C GLY A 85 13.65 -4.89 -6.97
N TYR A 86 12.42 -4.46 -7.26
CA TYR A 86 11.44 -4.03 -6.27
C TYR A 86 10.02 -4.38 -6.73
N ASN A 87 9.13 -4.59 -5.75
CA ASN A 87 7.71 -4.75 -5.97
C ASN A 87 6.99 -3.48 -5.51
N VAL A 88 6.01 -3.03 -6.29
CA VAL A 88 5.08 -1.96 -5.91
C VAL A 88 3.72 -2.60 -5.61
N TYR A 89 3.23 -2.38 -4.41
CA TYR A 89 1.91 -2.84 -3.97
C TYR A 89 0.94 -1.67 -3.92
N ASN A 90 -0.11 -1.72 -4.75
CA ASN A 90 -1.20 -0.74 -4.77
C ASN A 90 -2.53 -1.47 -5.10
N PRO A 91 -3.44 -1.66 -4.13
CA PRO A 91 -3.30 -1.28 -2.71
C PRO A 91 -2.30 -2.18 -1.96
N PRO A 92 -1.83 -1.78 -0.77
CA PRO A 92 -1.05 -2.66 0.11
C PRO A 92 -1.86 -3.90 0.51
N VAL A 93 -1.18 -5.03 0.72
CA VAL A 93 -1.78 -6.31 1.12
C VAL A 93 -1.00 -6.92 2.29
N ALA A 94 -1.49 -8.02 2.86
CA ALA A 94 -0.73 -8.77 3.85
C ALA A 94 0.48 -9.49 3.20
N SER A 95 1.55 -9.68 3.96
CA SER A 95 2.73 -10.48 3.56
C SER A 95 3.37 -10.01 2.25
N MET A 96 3.54 -8.69 2.10
CA MET A 96 4.23 -8.11 0.95
C MET A 96 5.71 -8.49 0.97
N ARG A 97 6.32 -8.68 -0.21
CA ARG A 97 7.73 -9.05 -0.36
C ARG A 97 8.35 -8.39 -1.60
N SER A 98 9.67 -8.40 -1.69
CA SER A 98 10.38 -8.05 -2.92
C SER A 98 10.15 -9.11 -4.04
N PRO A 99 10.55 -8.82 -5.30
CA PRO A 99 10.50 -9.80 -6.39
C PRO A 99 11.31 -11.06 -6.06
N LEU A 100 10.98 -12.18 -6.71
CA LEU A 100 11.79 -13.39 -6.59
C LEU A 100 13.15 -13.15 -7.26
N ASN A 101 14.20 -13.78 -6.74
CA ASN A 101 15.47 -13.86 -7.45
C ASN A 101 15.41 -14.89 -8.59
N ASN A 102 16.48 -14.98 -9.40
CA ASN A 102 16.56 -15.90 -10.54
C ASN A 102 16.45 -17.40 -10.15
N GLY A 103 16.52 -17.73 -8.85
CA GLY A 103 16.31 -19.08 -8.32
C GLY A 103 14.90 -19.31 -7.78
N GLY A 104 13.96 -18.38 -7.98
CA GLY A 104 12.58 -18.48 -7.48
C GLY A 104 12.43 -18.22 -5.97
N ASN A 105 13.47 -17.76 -5.29
CA ASN A 105 13.45 -17.51 -3.85
C ASN A 105 13.14 -16.03 -3.54
N VAL A 106 12.52 -15.77 -2.39
CA VAL A 106 12.34 -14.41 -1.86
C VAL A 106 13.68 -13.93 -1.26
N PRO A 107 14.34 -12.92 -1.84
CA PRO A 107 15.57 -12.37 -1.28
C PRO A 107 15.26 -11.62 0.02
N ASP A 108 16.31 -11.36 0.81
CA ASP A 108 16.16 -10.48 1.98
C ASP A 108 15.83 -9.05 1.54
N LEU A 109 15.02 -8.37 2.36
CA LEU A 109 14.67 -6.97 2.18
C LEU A 109 15.92 -6.11 2.34
N SER A 110 16.25 -5.38 1.29
CA SER A 110 17.29 -4.36 1.33
C SER A 110 16.73 -3.05 1.89
N HIS A 111 15.56 -2.64 1.40
CA HIS A 111 14.86 -1.43 1.81
C HIS A 111 13.36 -1.59 1.57
N TRP A 112 12.54 -0.89 2.33
CA TRP A 112 11.13 -0.71 2.00
C TRP A 112 10.68 0.70 2.38
N PHE A 113 9.66 1.22 1.69
CA PHE A 113 9.05 2.50 2.02
C PHE A 113 7.57 2.51 1.63
N ALA A 114 6.80 3.32 2.35
CA ALA A 114 5.38 3.56 2.10
C ALA A 114 5.17 4.96 1.50
N CYS A 115 4.28 5.03 0.52
CA CYS A 115 3.81 6.25 -0.10
C CYS A 115 2.39 6.49 0.35
N THR A 116 2.17 7.58 1.07
CA THR A 116 0.86 7.90 1.63
C THR A 116 0.42 9.31 1.25
N THR A 117 -0.86 9.56 1.35
CA THR A 117 -1.44 10.90 1.42
C THR A 117 -2.26 10.99 2.70
N THR A 118 -2.39 12.21 3.22
CA THR A 118 -3.29 12.48 4.35
C THR A 118 -4.55 13.15 3.82
N VAL A 119 -5.70 12.61 4.23
CA VAL A 119 -6.99 13.25 4.03
C VAL A 119 -7.37 13.93 5.35
N PRO A 120 -7.88 15.18 5.33
CA PRO A 120 -8.34 15.84 6.54
C PRO A 120 -9.37 14.98 7.28
N VAL A 121 -9.12 14.70 8.56
CA VAL A 121 -10.11 14.03 9.41
C VAL A 121 -11.16 15.07 9.81
N VAL A 122 -12.38 14.94 9.30
CA VAL A 122 -13.50 15.76 9.77
C VAL A 122 -13.97 15.20 11.10
N THR A 123 -13.54 15.80 12.20
CA THR A 123 -14.10 15.48 13.52
C THR A 123 -15.48 16.11 13.64
N THR A 124 -16.53 15.33 13.47
CA THR A 124 -17.87 15.75 13.89
C THR A 124 -17.92 15.73 15.41
N THR A 125 -17.69 16.87 16.04
CA THR A 125 -18.00 17.06 17.45
C THR A 125 -19.53 17.06 17.59
N THR A 126 -20.10 15.96 18.05
CA THR A 126 -21.51 15.93 18.47
C THR A 126 -21.64 16.85 19.67
N ALA A 127 -22.37 17.97 19.51
CA ALA A 127 -22.69 18.85 20.62
C ALA A 127 -23.44 18.05 21.72
N PRO A 128 -23.18 18.31 23.01
CA PRO A 128 -23.94 17.67 24.07
C PRO A 128 -25.42 18.03 23.92
N VAL A 129 -26.29 17.01 23.91
CA VAL A 129 -27.74 17.21 23.99
C VAL A 129 -28.06 17.75 25.37
N VAL A 130 -28.44 19.03 25.44
CA VAL A 130 -28.99 19.63 26.66
C VAL A 130 -30.46 19.21 26.75
N THR A 131 -30.77 18.26 27.63
CA THR A 131 -32.15 17.92 27.97
C THR A 131 -32.65 18.91 29.02
N THR A 132 -33.50 19.86 28.61
CA THR A 132 -34.24 20.73 29.54
C THR A 132 -35.54 20.03 29.93
N THR A 133 -35.64 19.62 31.19
CA THR A 133 -36.91 19.14 31.78
C THR A 133 -37.67 20.35 32.33
N THR A 134 -38.86 20.60 31.79
CA THR A 134 -39.90 21.48 32.38
C THR A 134 -40.90 20.67 33.18
#